data_AF-A0A8T6M142-F1
#
_entry.id   AF-A0A8T6M142-F1
#
_cell.length_a   1.000
_cell.length_b   1.000
_cell.length_c   1.000
_cell.angle_alpha   90.00
_cell.angle_beta   90.00
_cell.angle_gamma   90.00
#
_symmetry.space_group_name_H-M   'P 1'
#
loop_
_entity.id
_entity.type
_entity.pdbx_description
1 polymer ?
#
loop_
_entity_poly.entity_id
_entity_poly.type
_entity_poly.pdbx_seq_one_letter_code
_entity_poly.pdbx_strand_id
1 'polypeptide(L)'
;VKNYGKGKILEPEKLFELPVDILIPGARPNVITDENKERVKAKVIIEAANIPIPIPVEDWFYEKGILIVPDFVCNAGGVISSYVEFIGGNEKQMFEIVKEKVRHNTELVLKKSKEEKMTPRNAALKIAQERVREAMDKRK
;
A
#
# COMPACT_ATOMS: atom_id res chain seq x y z
N VAL A 1 8.97 20.95 2.22
CA VAL A 1 10.04 21.95 2.01
C VAL A 1 9.38 23.28 1.66
N LYS A 2 9.52 24.34 2.48
CA LYS A 2 8.88 25.64 2.17
C LYS A 2 9.67 26.48 1.17
N ASN A 3 10.99 26.24 1.05
CA ASN A 3 11.91 27.08 0.27
C ASN A 3 12.62 26.30 -0.85
N TYR A 4 11.92 25.44 -1.56
CA TYR A 4 12.49 24.78 -2.74
C TYR A 4 12.33 25.72 -3.94
N GLY A 5 13.42 26.36 -4.39
CA GLY A 5 13.37 27.45 -5.39
C GLY A 5 12.82 27.08 -6.77
N LYS A 6 12.68 25.79 -7.08
CA LYS A 6 12.07 25.30 -8.33
C LYS A 6 10.60 24.88 -8.16
N GLY A 7 10.06 24.96 -6.94
CA GLY A 7 8.70 24.55 -6.60
C GLY A 7 7.78 25.75 -6.35
N LYS A 8 6.48 25.48 -6.35
CA LYS A 8 5.47 26.41 -5.84
C LYS A 8 5.02 25.92 -4.47
N ILE A 9 4.84 26.85 -3.54
CA ILE A 9 4.23 26.53 -2.24
C ILE A 9 2.79 26.11 -2.49
N LEU A 10 2.38 25.03 -1.86
CA LEU A 10 1.02 24.50 -1.91
C LEU A 10 0.55 24.28 -0.48
N GLU A 11 -0.72 24.60 -0.21
CA GLU A 11 -1.33 24.25 1.07
C GLU A 11 -1.34 22.73 1.25
N PRO A 12 -1.03 22.19 2.43
CA PRO A 12 -0.89 20.74 2.64
C PRO A 12 -2.09 19.93 2.16
N GLU A 13 -3.31 20.43 2.36
CA GLU A 13 -4.56 19.74 2.01
C GLU A 13 -4.74 19.65 0.49
N LYS A 14 -4.24 20.64 -0.26
CA LYS A 14 -4.31 20.67 -1.72
C LYS A 14 -3.44 19.61 -2.38
N LEU A 15 -2.48 19.02 -1.65
CA LEU A 15 -1.63 17.94 -2.16
C LEU A 15 -2.48 16.75 -2.65
N PHE A 16 -3.51 16.36 -1.89
CA PHE A 16 -4.35 15.21 -2.21
C PHE A 16 -5.33 15.49 -3.36
N GLU A 17 -5.55 16.77 -3.70
CA GLU A 17 -6.48 17.21 -4.75
C GLU A 17 -5.81 17.37 -6.13
N LEU A 18 -4.49 17.13 -6.20
CA LEU A 18 -3.73 17.28 -7.43
C LEU A 18 -4.17 16.27 -8.50
N PRO A 19 -4.25 16.68 -9.78
CA PRO A 19 -4.58 15.77 -10.87
C PRO A 19 -3.37 14.91 -11.24
N VAL A 20 -3.13 13.87 -10.45
CA VAL A 20 -2.01 12.92 -10.63
C VAL A 20 -2.53 11.55 -11.03
N ASP A 21 -1.70 10.75 -11.70
CA ASP A 21 -2.06 9.35 -11.95
C ASP A 21 -1.89 8.49 -10.69
N ILE A 22 -0.82 8.74 -9.92
CA ILE A 22 -0.45 7.98 -8.73
C ILE A 22 -0.28 8.92 -7.54
N LEU A 23 -0.93 8.57 -6.42
CA LEU A 23 -0.82 9.28 -5.14
C LEU A 23 -0.20 8.35 -4.08
N ILE A 24 0.82 8.83 -3.38
CA ILE A 24 1.58 8.01 -2.41
C ILE A 24 1.56 8.69 -1.03
N PRO A 25 0.51 8.49 -0.20
CA PRO A 25 0.51 8.99 1.18
C PRO A 25 1.52 8.20 2.04
N GLY A 26 2.62 8.86 2.39
CA GLY A 26 3.76 8.25 3.10
C GLY A 26 4.14 8.90 4.43
N ALA A 27 3.25 9.71 5.02
CA ALA A 27 3.57 10.53 6.19
C ALA A 27 2.87 10.09 7.49
N ARG A 28 1.52 10.13 7.52
CA ARG A 28 0.70 9.91 8.72
C ARG A 28 -0.52 9.04 8.40
N PRO A 29 -1.10 8.37 9.39
CA PRO A 29 -2.40 7.72 9.25
C PRO A 29 -3.52 8.76 9.01
N ASN A 30 -4.65 8.30 8.48
CA ASN A 30 -5.90 9.06 8.35
C ASN A 30 -5.75 10.43 7.66
N VAL A 31 -4.95 10.50 6.60
CA VAL A 31 -4.76 11.74 5.82
C VAL A 31 -5.76 11.89 4.67
N ILE A 32 -6.33 10.77 4.20
CA ILE A 32 -7.46 10.79 3.26
C ILE A 32 -8.65 10.15 3.98
N THR A 33 -9.68 10.95 4.22
CA THR A 33 -10.85 10.62 5.05
C THR A 33 -12.14 10.95 4.30
N ASP A 34 -13.30 10.69 4.92
CA ASP A 34 -14.60 11.09 4.36
C ASP A 34 -14.68 12.60 4.02
N GLU A 35 -13.92 13.44 4.73
CA GLU A 35 -13.92 14.90 4.55
C GLU A 35 -13.23 15.36 3.25
N ASN A 36 -12.34 14.54 2.68
CA ASN A 36 -11.54 14.92 1.52
C ASN A 36 -11.49 13.88 0.39
N LYS A 37 -12.02 12.66 0.57
CA LYS A 37 -11.98 11.57 -0.42
C LYS A 37 -12.52 11.98 -1.80
N GLU A 38 -13.58 12.79 -1.84
CA GLU A 38 -14.20 13.25 -3.10
C GLU A 38 -13.31 14.20 -3.90
N ARG A 39 -12.33 14.84 -3.26
CA ARG A 39 -11.41 15.77 -3.92
C ARG A 39 -10.17 15.05 -4.48
N VAL A 40 -9.96 13.78 -4.14
CA VAL A 40 -8.85 12.98 -4.65
C VAL A 40 -9.09 12.63 -6.12
N LYS A 41 -8.11 12.96 -6.97
CA LYS A 41 -8.19 12.75 -8.43
C LYS A 41 -7.28 11.64 -8.95
N ALA A 42 -6.61 10.94 -8.03
CA ALA A 42 -5.68 9.87 -8.37
C ALA A 42 -6.39 8.67 -8.97
N LYS A 43 -5.73 7.99 -9.92
CA LYS A 43 -6.22 6.72 -10.48
C LYS A 43 -5.74 5.53 -9.65
N VAL A 44 -4.56 5.67 -9.05
CA VAL A 44 -3.94 4.68 -8.18
C VAL A 44 -3.45 5.35 -6.91
N ILE A 45 -3.71 4.73 -5.77
CA ILE A 45 -3.19 5.14 -4.46
C ILE A 45 -2.30 4.02 -3.91
N ILE A 46 -1.12 4.40 -3.43
CA ILE A 46 -0.12 3.50 -2.87
C ILE A 46 0.12 3.90 -1.42
N GLU A 47 -0.37 3.10 -0.48
CA GLU A 47 -0.27 3.43 0.94
C GLU A 47 1.14 3.17 1.48
N ALA A 48 2.01 4.18 1.45
CA ALA A 48 3.36 4.05 1.99
C ALA A 48 3.38 4.18 3.53
N ALA A 49 2.48 5.00 4.10
CA ALA A 49 2.26 5.08 5.54
C ALA A 49 1.42 3.89 6.04
N ASN A 50 1.40 3.67 7.35
CA ASN A 50 0.44 2.75 7.96
C ASN A 50 -0.93 3.43 8.06
N ILE A 51 -1.94 2.81 7.47
CA ILE A 51 -3.36 3.21 7.48
C ILE A 51 -3.56 4.72 7.15
N PRO A 52 -3.05 5.22 6.01
CA PRO A 52 -3.28 6.61 5.60
C PRO A 52 -4.74 6.87 5.21
N ILE A 53 -5.49 5.81 4.90
CA ILE A 53 -6.90 5.84 4.50
C ILE A 53 -7.67 4.88 5.42
N PRO A 54 -8.79 5.31 6.03
CA PRO A 54 -9.67 4.39 6.74
C PRO A 54 -10.30 3.35 5.80
N ILE A 55 -10.49 2.12 6.27
CA ILE A 55 -11.06 1.01 5.48
C ILE A 55 -12.38 1.39 4.78
N PRO A 56 -13.37 2.05 5.42
CA PRO A 56 -14.61 2.45 4.73
C PRO A 56 -14.38 3.43 3.57
N VAL A 57 -13.32 4.24 3.64
CA VAL A 57 -12.93 5.17 2.58
C VAL A 57 -12.22 4.43 1.44
N GLU A 58 -11.43 3.39 1.74
CA GLU A 58 -10.89 2.50 0.71
C GLU A 58 -11.97 1.76 -0.06
N ASP A 59 -13.01 1.27 0.63
CA ASP A 59 -14.15 0.60 0.01
C ASP A 59 -14.85 1.55 -0.97
N TRP A 60 -15.07 2.81 -0.57
CA TRP A 60 -15.62 3.84 -1.46
C TRP A 60 -14.75 4.09 -2.70
N PHE A 61 -13.42 4.17 -2.54
CA PHE A 61 -12.51 4.33 -3.67
C PHE A 61 -12.56 3.13 -4.63
N TYR A 62 -12.65 1.92 -4.09
CA TYR A 62 -12.78 0.69 -4.88
C TYR A 62 -14.05 0.70 -5.73
N GLU A 63 -15.20 1.12 -5.17
CA GLU A 63 -16.46 1.27 -5.91
C GLU A 63 -16.36 2.31 -7.04
N LYS A 64 -15.51 3.32 -6.88
CA LYS A 64 -15.21 4.33 -7.92
C LYS A 64 -14.18 3.88 -8.95
N GLY A 65 -13.65 2.66 -8.82
CA GLY A 65 -12.63 2.13 -9.72
C GLY A 65 -11.22 2.71 -9.48
N ILE A 66 -11.00 3.35 -8.34
CA ILE A 66 -9.67 3.83 -7.93
C ILE A 66 -8.94 2.68 -7.25
N LEU A 67 -7.78 2.31 -7.79
CA LEU A 67 -7.00 1.19 -7.26
C LEU A 67 -6.20 1.62 -6.04
N ILE A 68 -6.33 0.91 -4.92
CA ILE A 68 -5.51 1.12 -3.72
C ILE A 68 -4.65 -0.11 -3.45
N VAL A 69 -3.33 0.07 -3.36
CA VAL A 69 -2.42 -0.98 -2.87
C VAL A 69 -2.24 -0.78 -1.35
N PRO A 70 -2.63 -1.77 -0.52
CA PRO A 70 -2.70 -1.58 0.93
C PRO A 70 -1.32 -1.49 1.56
N ASP A 71 -1.26 -0.75 2.65
CA ASP A 71 -0.06 -0.43 3.42
C ASP A 71 0.89 -1.60 3.66
N PHE A 72 0.43 -2.65 4.33
CA PHE A 72 1.27 -3.79 4.72
C PHE A 72 1.78 -4.64 3.54
N VAL A 73 1.32 -4.39 2.31
CA VAL A 73 1.87 -4.96 1.08
C VAL A 73 2.90 -4.00 0.48
N CYS A 74 2.55 -2.72 0.36
CA CYS A 74 3.42 -1.71 -0.24
C CYS A 74 4.67 -1.43 0.60
N ASN A 75 4.52 -1.26 1.91
CA ASN A 75 5.60 -0.87 2.80
C ASN A 75 6.39 -2.06 3.37
N ALA A 76 6.09 -3.29 2.91
CA ALA A 76 6.71 -4.53 3.36
C ALA A 76 8.23 -4.62 3.13
N GLY A 77 8.80 -3.74 2.30
CA GLY A 77 10.24 -3.69 2.05
C GLY A 77 11.07 -3.58 3.34
N GLY A 78 10.58 -2.85 4.35
CA GLY A 78 11.26 -2.73 5.64
C GLY A 78 11.39 -4.07 6.37
N VAL A 79 10.29 -4.81 6.54
CA VAL A 79 10.30 -6.10 7.24
C VAL A 79 11.07 -7.18 6.46
N ILE A 80 10.99 -7.15 5.12
CA ILE A 80 11.75 -8.06 4.26
C ILE A 80 13.26 -7.77 4.38
N SER A 81 13.65 -6.50 4.42
CA SER A 81 15.04 -6.09 4.63
C SER A 81 15.58 -6.58 5.98
N SER A 82 14.81 -6.40 7.06
CA SER A 82 15.18 -6.91 8.39
C SER A 82 15.30 -8.44 8.43
N TYR A 83 14.48 -9.16 7.66
CA TYR A 83 14.65 -10.61 7.51
C TYR A 83 15.95 -10.98 6.80
N VAL A 84 16.34 -10.23 5.75
CA VAL A 84 17.60 -10.47 5.03
C VAL A 84 18.80 -10.20 5.95
N GLU A 85 18.74 -9.15 6.76
CA GLU A 85 19.74 -8.86 7.80
C GLU A 85 19.83 -10.03 8.80
N PHE A 86 18.69 -10.52 9.28
CA PHE A 86 18.64 -11.63 10.24
C PHE A 86 19.31 -12.91 9.73
N ILE A 87 19.19 -13.22 8.43
CA ILE A 87 19.83 -14.39 7.82
C ILE A 87 21.27 -14.12 7.34
N GLY A 88 21.85 -12.94 7.63
CA GLY A 88 23.21 -12.58 7.26
C GLY A 88 23.41 -12.23 5.78
N GLY A 89 22.36 -11.80 5.08
CA GLY A 89 22.43 -11.38 3.68
C GLY A 89 23.08 -10.01 3.48
N ASN A 90 23.60 -9.77 2.28
CA ASN A 90 24.18 -8.48 1.89
C ASN A 90 23.17 -7.55 1.18
N GLU A 91 23.59 -6.31 0.92
CA GLU A 91 22.78 -5.27 0.27
C GLU A 91 22.20 -5.72 -1.08
N LYS A 92 22.99 -6.38 -1.92
CA LYS A 92 22.52 -6.87 -3.23
C LYS A 92 21.41 -7.92 -3.06
N GLN A 93 21.58 -8.86 -2.13
CA GLN A 93 20.56 -9.85 -1.82
C GLN A 93 19.31 -9.19 -1.25
N MET A 94 19.46 -8.17 -0.40
CA MET A 94 18.34 -7.40 0.16
C MET A 94 17.50 -6.77 -0.95
N PHE A 95 18.10 -6.03 -1.87
CA PHE A 95 17.36 -5.39 -2.96
C PHE A 95 16.66 -6.39 -3.88
N GLU A 96 17.32 -7.52 -4.21
CA GLU A 96 16.70 -8.55 -5.05
C GLU A 96 15.52 -9.24 -4.35
N ILE A 97 15.65 -9.59 -3.06
CA ILE A 97 14.58 -10.24 -2.29
C ILE A 97 13.40 -9.28 -2.07
N VAL A 98 13.67 -8.01 -1.71
CA VAL A 98 12.62 -6.99 -1.57
C VAL A 98 11.86 -6.82 -2.89
N LYS A 99 12.59 -6.66 -4.00
CA LYS A 99 12.00 -6.51 -5.33
C LYS A 99 11.12 -7.71 -5.71
N GLU A 100 11.64 -8.92 -5.55
CA GLU A 100 10.91 -10.15 -5.88
C GLU A 100 9.65 -10.30 -5.01
N LYS A 101 9.79 -10.20 -3.69
CA LYS A 101 8.69 -10.42 -2.74
C LYS A 101 7.60 -9.36 -2.83
N VAL A 102 7.96 -8.08 -2.92
CA VAL A 102 6.97 -6.99 -3.04
C VAL A 102 6.23 -7.10 -4.36
N ARG A 103 6.93 -7.36 -5.47
CA ARG A 103 6.30 -7.57 -6.78
C ARG A 103 5.34 -8.76 -6.76
N HIS A 104 5.81 -9.92 -6.33
CA HIS A 104 5.02 -11.16 -6.32
C HIS A 104 3.77 -11.01 -5.46
N ASN A 105 3.89 -10.48 -4.24
CA ASN A 105 2.73 -10.31 -3.36
C ASN A 105 1.76 -9.27 -3.91
N THR A 106 2.25 -8.19 -4.52
CA THR A 106 1.37 -7.19 -5.17
C THR A 106 0.58 -7.82 -6.32
N GLU A 107 1.25 -8.55 -7.22
CA GLU A 107 0.59 -9.25 -8.33
C GLU A 107 -0.46 -10.27 -7.81
N LEU A 108 -0.11 -11.03 -6.77
CA LEU A 108 -1.02 -12.01 -6.16
C LEU A 108 -2.27 -11.34 -5.54
N VAL A 109 -2.08 -10.26 -4.80
CA VAL A 109 -3.17 -9.50 -4.17
C VAL A 109 -4.10 -8.90 -5.22
N LEU A 110 -3.54 -8.25 -6.24
CA LEU A 110 -4.33 -7.63 -7.31
C LEU A 110 -5.10 -8.67 -8.12
N LYS A 111 -4.47 -9.82 -8.41
CA LYS A 111 -5.13 -10.94 -9.09
C LYS A 111 -6.31 -11.47 -8.27
N LYS A 112 -6.11 -11.78 -6.99
CA LYS A 112 -7.17 -12.29 -6.11
C LYS A 112 -8.29 -11.26 -5.92
N SER A 113 -7.95 -9.99 -5.73
CA SER A 113 -8.92 -8.87 -5.64
C SER A 113 -9.83 -8.82 -6.87
N LYS A 114 -9.26 -8.98 -8.07
CA LYS A 114 -10.02 -8.98 -9.33
C LYS A 114 -10.89 -10.23 -9.49
N GLU A 115 -10.33 -11.41 -9.21
CA GLU A 115 -11.03 -12.69 -9.37
C GLU A 115 -12.21 -12.83 -8.39
N GLU A 116 -12.02 -12.40 -7.14
CA GLU A 116 -13.01 -12.55 -6.08
C GLU A 116 -13.84 -11.28 -5.83
N LYS A 117 -13.67 -10.23 -6.65
CA LYS A 117 -14.41 -8.94 -6.58
C LYS A 117 -14.42 -8.32 -5.17
N MET A 118 -13.24 -8.19 -4.58
CA MET A 118 -13.06 -7.55 -3.27
C MET A 118 -11.95 -6.51 -3.32
N THR A 119 -11.89 -5.63 -2.32
CA THR A 119 -10.79 -4.66 -2.21
C THR A 119 -9.43 -5.35 -2.12
N PRO A 120 -8.34 -4.74 -2.62
CA PRO A 120 -6.99 -5.26 -2.45
C PRO A 120 -6.60 -5.51 -0.99
N ARG A 121 -7.06 -4.69 -0.04
CA ARG A 121 -6.85 -4.93 1.40
C ARG A 121 -7.48 -6.25 1.85
N ASN A 122 -8.75 -6.49 1.50
CA ASN A 122 -9.42 -7.73 1.87
C ASN A 122 -8.76 -8.96 1.20
N ALA A 123 -8.34 -8.84 -0.05
CA ALA A 123 -7.60 -9.89 -0.73
C ALA A 123 -6.26 -10.19 -0.03
N ALA A 124 -5.52 -9.16 0.37
CA ALA A 124 -4.26 -9.30 1.09
C ALA A 124 -4.44 -9.92 2.48
N LEU A 125 -5.48 -9.51 3.23
CA LEU A 125 -5.82 -10.11 4.52
C LEU A 125 -6.19 -11.59 4.37
N LYS A 126 -6.99 -11.93 3.36
CA LYS A 126 -7.37 -13.31 3.08
C LYS A 126 -6.14 -14.18 2.78
N ILE A 127 -5.22 -13.73 1.92
CA ILE A 127 -3.96 -14.43 1.63
C ILE A 127 -3.12 -14.63 2.90
N ALA A 128 -3.00 -13.58 3.72
CA ALA A 128 -2.21 -13.65 4.95
C ALA A 128 -2.81 -14.66 5.94
N GLN A 129 -4.12 -14.65 6.13
CA GLN A 129 -4.83 -15.57 7.01
C GLN A 129 -4.76 -17.03 6.52
N GLU A 130 -4.91 -17.25 5.21
CA GLU A 130 -4.76 -18.58 4.58
C GLU A 130 -3.36 -19.16 4.87
N ARG A 131 -2.30 -18.38 4.63
CA ARG A 131 -0.91 -18.79 4.89
C ARG A 131 -0.68 -19.16 6.36
N VAL A 132 -1.21 -18.37 7.30
CA VAL A 132 -1.09 -18.65 8.73
C VAL A 132 -1.86 -19.92 9.11
N ARG A 133 -3.08 -20.10 8.62
CA ARG A 133 -3.90 -21.28 8.89
C ARG A 133 -3.24 -22.56 8.37
N GLU A 134 -2.73 -22.55 7.14
CA GLU A 134 -2.00 -23.68 6.56
C GLU A 134 -0.77 -24.07 7.39
N ALA A 135 -0.04 -23.09 7.90
CA ALA A 135 1.11 -23.33 8.77
C ALA A 135 0.70 -23.89 10.15
N MET A 136 -0.44 -23.46 10.69
CA MET A 136 -0.98 -23.97 11.95
C MET A 136 -1.50 -25.41 11.83
N ASP A 137 -2.16 -25.75 10.74
CA ASP A 137 -2.70 -27.10 10.54
C ASP A 137 -1.60 -28.14 10.32
N LYS A 138 -0.44 -27.77 9.75
CA LYS A 138 0.75 -28.64 9.64
C LYS A 138 1.46 -28.92 10.97
N ARG A 139 1.10 -28.21 12.05
CA ARG A 139 1.67 -28.41 13.40
C ARG A 139 0.87 -29.40 14.25
N LYS A 140 -0.32 -29.82 13.78
CA LYS A 140 -1.10 -30.90 14.39
C LYS A 140 -0.57 -32.25 13.94
#